data_AF-A0A8X6GJH8-F1
#
_entry.id   AF-A0A8X6GJH8-F1
#
_cell.length_a   1.000
_cell.length_b   1.000
_cell.length_c   1.000
_cell.angle_alpha   90.00
_cell.angle_beta   90.00
_cell.angle_gamma   90.00
#
_symmetry.space_group_name_H-M   'P 1'
#
loop_
_entity.id
_entity.type
_entity.pdbx_description
1 polymer ?
#
loop_
_entity_poly.entity_id
_entity_poly.type
_entity_poly.pdbx_seq_one_letter_code
_entity_poly.pdbx_strand_id
1 'polypeptide(L)'
;MSKRTVYTLKEISLVNVATRIYNCFDLKKYILHCDERTKEQLIREELQIPLVLKDEIVALMKPIELEAHNWMRDHYGIFRTSGEECLSELHWNPDATVNRIRTADDLIRSQRLESQEQFVFSCQYWRGRKIIPVFRKMNYETRQHFLEERFEGNEHLKNVVKWIRDKKAGNKRDCKLSHCWCTSFTWTDVSLHSRFLGCLQQDHRECLLRQTVLA
;
A
#
# COMPACT_ATOMS: atom_id res chain seq x y z
N MET A 1 17.38 6.55 -14.47
CA MET A 1 17.97 5.93 -13.26
C MET A 1 17.64 6.84 -12.07
N SER A 2 16.76 6.40 -11.16
CA SER A 2 16.43 7.18 -9.96
C SER A 2 17.62 7.17 -8.99
N LYS A 3 18.07 8.34 -8.53
CA LYS A 3 19.13 8.44 -7.53
C LYS A 3 18.59 7.88 -6.21
N ARG A 4 19.33 6.93 -5.60
CA ARG A 4 19.02 6.51 -4.23
C ARG A 4 19.23 7.69 -3.30
N THR A 5 18.14 8.21 -2.74
CA THR A 5 18.21 9.15 -1.63
C THR A 5 18.75 8.39 -0.42
N VAL A 6 19.85 8.87 0.15
CA VAL A 6 20.41 8.35 1.40
C VAL A 6 19.92 9.26 2.51
N TYR A 7 19.07 8.73 3.39
CA TYR A 7 18.56 9.46 4.54
C TYR A 7 19.55 9.35 5.70
N THR A 8 19.74 10.46 6.41
CA THR A 8 20.49 10.51 7.66
C THR A 8 19.72 9.85 8.80
N LEU A 9 20.43 9.41 9.84
CA LEU A 9 19.78 8.85 11.04
C LEU A 9 18.80 9.85 11.69
N LYS A 10 19.11 11.15 11.62
CA LYS A 10 18.23 12.22 12.12
C LYS A 10 16.91 12.23 11.35
N GLU A 11 16.94 12.25 10.03
CA GLU A 11 15.74 12.26 9.18
C GLU A 11 14.88 11.02 9.40
N ILE A 12 15.49 9.83 9.44
CA ILE A 12 14.80 8.57 9.72
C ILE A 12 14.11 8.64 11.10
N SER A 13 14.81 9.19 12.10
CA SER A 13 14.27 9.31 13.46
C SER A 13 13.12 10.30 13.53
N LEU A 14 13.22 11.44 12.86
CA LEU A 14 12.15 12.44 12.81
C LEU A 14 10.88 11.88 12.15
N VAL A 15 11.01 11.19 11.02
CA VAL A 15 9.88 10.56 10.35
C VAL A 15 9.25 9.48 11.23
N ASN A 16 10.06 8.66 11.91
CA ASN A 16 9.54 7.66 12.85
C ASN A 16 8.77 8.30 14.01
N VAL A 17 9.25 9.43 14.54
CA VAL A 17 8.54 10.16 15.61
C VAL A 17 7.25 10.78 15.08
N ALA A 18 7.30 11.49 13.94
CA ALA A 18 6.12 12.12 13.34
C ALA A 18 5.04 11.09 12.98
N THR A 19 5.41 9.97 12.37
CA THR A 19 4.46 8.89 12.02
C THR A 19 3.90 8.19 13.24
N ARG A 20 4.66 8.06 14.34
CA ARG A 20 4.12 7.57 15.63
C ARG A 20 3.15 8.55 16.24
N ILE A 21 3.43 9.86 16.23
CA ILE A 21 2.50 10.88 16.69
C ILE A 21 1.21 10.81 15.88
N TYR A 22 1.34 10.76 14.56
CA TYR A 22 0.22 10.56 13.64
C TYR A 22 -0.59 9.29 13.97
N ASN A 23 0.08 8.18 14.27
CA ASN A 23 -0.58 6.90 14.51
C ASN A 23 -1.18 6.72 15.91
N CYS A 24 -0.53 7.22 16.95
CA CYS A 24 -0.87 6.95 18.36
C CYS A 24 -1.87 7.93 18.96
N PHE A 25 -1.87 9.18 18.50
CA PHE A 25 -2.83 10.13 19.03
C PHE A 25 -4.16 9.98 18.29
N ASP A 26 -5.28 10.12 19.02
CA ASP A 26 -6.60 10.43 18.46
C ASP A 26 -6.56 11.70 17.56
N LEU A 27 -5.40 12.36 17.44
CA LEU A 27 -5.04 13.25 16.36
C LEU A 27 -5.53 12.76 15.00
N LYS A 28 -5.64 11.47 14.67
CA LYS A 28 -6.29 11.06 13.40
C LYS A 28 -7.69 11.67 13.20
N LYS A 29 -8.51 11.65 14.26
CA LYS A 29 -9.86 12.24 14.26
C LYS A 29 -9.81 13.76 14.08
N TYR A 30 -8.85 14.41 14.73
CA TYR A 30 -8.67 15.86 14.63
C TYR A 30 -8.00 16.26 13.31
N ILE A 31 -7.07 15.48 12.80
CA ILE A 31 -6.29 15.76 11.61
C ILE A 31 -7.15 15.67 10.35
N LEU A 32 -8.09 14.73 10.29
CA LEU A 32 -9.00 14.66 9.14
C LEU A 32 -10.05 15.78 9.14
N HIS A 33 -10.31 16.43 10.28
CA HIS A 33 -11.45 17.35 10.44
C HIS A 33 -11.09 18.77 10.89
N CYS A 34 -9.86 19.03 11.31
CA CYS A 34 -9.37 20.35 11.71
C CYS A 34 -8.54 21.00 10.61
N ASP A 35 -8.47 22.33 10.62
CA ASP A 35 -7.58 23.10 9.75
C ASP A 35 -6.11 22.95 10.17
N GLU A 36 -5.18 23.29 9.28
CA GLU A 36 -3.73 23.14 9.51
C GLU A 36 -3.26 23.87 10.78
N ARG A 37 -3.77 25.08 11.08
CA ARG A 37 -3.31 25.85 12.25
C ARG A 37 -3.68 25.17 13.56
N THR A 38 -4.89 24.62 13.64
CA THR A 38 -5.35 23.89 14.82
C THR A 38 -4.49 22.66 15.07
N LYS A 39 -4.11 21.92 14.02
CA LYS A 39 -3.21 20.76 14.15
C LYS A 39 -1.83 21.15 14.66
N GLU A 40 -1.25 22.20 14.10
CA GLU A 40 0.05 22.71 14.54
C GLU A 40 0.02 23.12 16.00
N GLN A 41 -1.02 23.83 16.42
CA GLN A 41 -1.18 24.26 17.81
C GLN A 41 -1.27 23.07 18.76
N LEU A 42 -2.09 22.05 18.43
CA LEU A 42 -2.20 20.83 19.22
C LEU A 42 -0.85 20.13 19.39
N ILE A 43 -0.10 19.96 18.29
CA ILE A 43 1.24 19.35 18.34
C ILE A 43 2.17 20.17 19.23
N ARG A 44 2.08 21.51 19.17
CA ARG A 44 2.90 22.42 19.96
C ARG A 44 2.54 22.41 21.45
N GLU A 45 1.27 22.24 21.80
CA GLU A 45 0.80 22.25 23.18
C GLU A 45 0.94 20.88 23.84
N GLU A 46 0.55 19.81 23.15
CA GLU A 46 0.46 18.45 23.70
C GLU A 46 1.81 17.73 23.78
N LEU A 47 2.72 17.99 22.85
CA LEU A 47 4.01 17.30 22.85
C LEU A 47 4.99 17.98 23.79
N GLN A 48 5.44 17.26 24.82
CA GLN A 48 6.49 17.71 25.74
C GLN A 48 7.89 17.48 25.14
N ILE A 49 8.18 18.12 24.00
CA ILE A 49 9.46 18.03 23.30
C ILE A 49 10.07 19.42 23.04
N PRO A 50 11.40 19.53 22.83
CA PRO A 50 12.06 20.79 22.48
C PRO A 50 11.41 21.50 21.29
N LEU A 51 11.33 22.84 21.36
CA LEU A 51 10.67 23.66 20.34
C LEU A 51 11.20 23.41 18.92
N VAL A 52 12.53 23.28 18.77
CA VAL A 52 13.17 22.99 17.48
C VAL A 52 12.66 21.68 16.87
N LEU A 53 12.42 20.65 17.69
CA LEU A 53 11.88 19.37 17.22
C LEU A 53 10.39 19.47 16.89
N LYS A 54 9.63 20.34 17.59
CA LYS A 54 8.22 20.60 17.25
C LYS A 54 8.10 21.16 15.84
N ASP A 55 8.94 22.12 15.48
CA ASP A 55 8.94 22.73 14.14
C ASP A 55 9.24 21.69 13.06
N GLU A 56 10.26 20.84 13.29
CA GLU A 56 10.63 19.76 12.36
C GLU A 56 9.52 18.71 12.23
N ILE A 57 8.85 18.34 13.33
CA ILE A 57 7.73 17.38 13.30
C ILE A 57 6.52 17.96 12.59
N VAL A 58 6.13 19.20 12.90
CA VAL A 58 5.01 19.90 12.25
C VAL A 58 5.22 19.92 10.73
N ALA A 59 6.43 20.24 10.26
CA ALA A 59 6.74 20.24 8.84
C ALA A 59 6.58 18.85 8.17
N LEU A 60 6.81 17.76 8.92
CA LEU A 60 6.63 16.39 8.44
C LEU A 60 5.18 15.91 8.48
N MET A 61 4.30 16.53 9.27
CA MET A 61 2.90 16.10 9.37
C MET A 61 2.15 16.27 8.06
N LYS A 62 2.34 17.39 7.36
CA LYS A 62 1.67 17.67 6.09
C LYS A 62 1.91 16.59 5.01
N PRO A 63 3.16 16.18 4.70
CA PRO A 63 3.38 15.11 3.73
C PRO A 63 2.86 13.75 4.21
N ILE A 64 2.93 13.44 5.51
CA ILE A 64 2.35 12.22 6.11
C ILE A 64 0.82 12.19 5.90
N GLU A 65 0.15 13.29 6.23
CA GLU A 65 -1.29 13.45 6.06
C GLU A 65 -1.72 13.30 4.61
N LEU A 66 -1.00 13.95 3.70
CA LEU A 66 -1.26 13.84 2.27
C LEU A 66 -1.10 12.41 1.77
N GLU A 67 -0.07 11.68 2.22
CA GLU A 67 0.12 10.29 1.83
C GLU A 67 -0.96 9.37 2.42
N ALA A 68 -1.36 9.59 3.67
CA ALA A 68 -2.48 8.86 4.27
C ALA A 68 -3.79 9.10 3.51
N HIS A 69 -4.06 10.35 3.12
CA HIS A 69 -5.23 10.69 2.31
C HIS A 69 -5.17 10.05 0.92
N ASN A 70 -4.00 10.07 0.27
CA ASN A 70 -3.79 9.38 -1.01
C ASN A 70 -4.05 7.88 -0.85
N TRP A 71 -3.55 7.25 0.23
CA TRP A 71 -3.84 5.86 0.53
C TRP A 71 -5.36 5.63 0.68
N MET A 72 -6.09 6.45 1.43
CA MET A 72 -7.55 6.29 1.54
C MET A 72 -8.24 6.42 0.19
N ARG A 73 -7.90 7.44 -0.60
CA ARG A 73 -8.49 7.67 -1.93
C ARG A 73 -8.25 6.49 -2.86
N ASP A 74 -7.01 5.99 -2.91
CA ASP A 74 -6.62 4.89 -3.79
C ASP A 74 -7.33 3.57 -3.43
N HIS A 75 -7.97 3.48 -2.25
CA HIS A 75 -8.66 2.28 -1.76
C HIS A 75 -10.11 2.53 -1.33
N TYR A 76 -10.68 3.70 -1.65
CA TYR A 76 -12.02 4.07 -1.20
C TYR A 76 -13.11 3.06 -1.61
N GLY A 77 -12.95 2.43 -2.78
CA GLY A 77 -13.87 1.39 -3.27
C GLY A 77 -13.57 -0.03 -2.78
N ILE A 78 -12.48 -0.22 -2.02
CA ILE A 78 -12.04 -1.54 -1.56
C ILE A 78 -12.42 -1.75 -0.10
N PHE A 79 -12.32 -0.72 0.74
CA PHE A 79 -12.73 -0.79 2.14
C PHE A 79 -14.23 -0.49 2.25
N ARG A 80 -15.06 -1.50 2.56
CA ARG A 80 -16.47 -1.31 2.90
C ARG A 80 -16.62 -0.77 4.32
N THR A 81 -15.68 -1.07 5.21
CA THR A 81 -15.53 -0.43 6.52
C THR A 81 -14.89 0.95 6.37
N SER A 82 -15.08 1.84 7.36
CA SER A 82 -14.53 3.20 7.28
C SER A 82 -13.02 3.13 7.03
N GLY A 83 -12.56 3.74 5.92
CA GLY A 83 -11.13 3.74 5.55
C GLY A 83 -10.21 4.30 6.64
N GLU A 84 -10.78 4.99 7.63
CA GLU A 84 -10.15 5.47 8.85
C GLU A 84 -9.58 4.34 9.72
N GLU A 85 -10.25 3.19 9.85
CA GLU A 85 -9.75 2.07 10.65
C GLU A 85 -8.44 1.51 10.08
N CYS A 86 -8.31 1.54 8.75
CA CYS A 86 -7.12 1.08 8.04
C CYS A 86 -5.94 2.05 8.19
N LEU A 87 -6.17 3.32 8.57
CA LEU A 87 -5.10 4.27 8.81
C LEU A 87 -4.23 3.88 10.01
N SER A 88 -4.79 3.15 10.98
CA SER A 88 -4.06 2.64 12.16
C SER A 88 -2.97 1.63 11.81
N GLU A 89 -3.12 0.93 10.68
CA GLU A 89 -2.24 -0.14 10.24
C GLU A 89 -1.23 0.34 9.18
N LEU A 90 -1.15 1.66 8.93
CA LEU A 90 -0.16 2.20 7.99
C LEU A 90 1.25 2.00 8.53
N HIS A 91 2.04 1.25 7.77
CA HIS A 91 3.48 1.23 7.91
C HIS A 91 4.09 2.32 7.04
N TRP A 92 5.12 2.98 7.58
CA TRP A 92 5.77 4.11 6.93
C TRP A 92 7.20 3.76 6.51
N ASN A 93 7.63 4.29 5.38
CA ASN A 93 9.01 4.32 4.93
C ASN A 93 9.75 5.51 5.55
N PRO A 94 11.09 5.50 5.54
CA PRO A 94 11.89 6.62 6.02
C PRO A 94 11.66 7.97 5.33
N ASP A 95 11.04 7.97 4.16
CA ASP A 95 10.74 9.15 3.37
C ASP A 95 9.31 9.70 3.61
N ALA A 96 8.68 9.25 4.70
CA ALA A 96 7.30 9.57 5.06
C ALA A 96 6.24 9.09 4.04
N THR A 97 6.59 8.15 3.16
CA THR A 97 5.60 7.47 2.31
C THR A 97 5.06 6.21 2.99
N VAL A 98 3.87 5.75 2.60
CA VAL A 98 3.33 4.48 3.11
C VAL A 98 4.08 3.32 2.46
N ASN A 99 4.55 2.39 3.29
CA ASN A 99 5.05 1.09 2.85
C ASN A 99 3.88 0.21 2.42
N ARG A 100 3.43 0.41 1.17
CA ARG A 100 2.22 -0.21 0.62
C ARG A 100 2.21 -1.74 0.75
N ILE A 101 3.34 -2.39 0.48
CA ILE A 101 3.45 -3.86 0.55
C ILE A 101 3.27 -4.35 1.99
N ARG A 102 4.00 -3.74 2.95
CA ARG A 102 3.93 -4.14 4.35
C ARG A 102 2.56 -3.84 4.95
N THR A 103 2.00 -2.68 4.66
CA THR A 103 0.64 -2.29 5.06
C THR A 103 -0.40 -3.28 4.51
N ALA A 104 -0.35 -3.61 3.23
CA ALA A 104 -1.24 -4.62 2.64
C ALA A 104 -1.05 -5.99 3.30
N ASP A 105 0.20 -6.36 3.61
CA ASP A 105 0.53 -7.62 4.28
C ASP A 105 -0.16 -7.74 5.65
N ASP A 106 -0.03 -6.72 6.49
CA ASP A 106 -0.59 -6.72 7.83
C ASP A 106 -2.11 -6.56 7.82
N LEU A 107 -2.67 -5.74 6.92
CA LEU A 107 -4.14 -5.65 6.74
C LEU A 107 -4.76 -7.01 6.38
N ILE A 108 -4.19 -7.75 5.43
CA ILE A 108 -4.71 -9.08 5.05
C ILE A 108 -4.54 -10.09 6.18
N ARG A 109 -3.42 -10.03 6.92
CA ARG A 109 -3.15 -10.93 8.07
C ARG A 109 -4.05 -10.65 9.26
N SER A 110 -4.43 -9.39 9.49
CA SER A 110 -5.28 -8.97 10.60
C SER A 110 -6.69 -9.57 10.55
N GLN A 111 -7.11 -10.08 9.38
CA GLN A 111 -8.46 -10.57 9.11
C GLN A 111 -9.57 -9.53 9.34
N ARG A 112 -9.22 -8.24 9.43
CA ARG A 112 -10.20 -7.15 9.49
C ARG A 112 -10.91 -6.90 8.17
N LEU A 113 -10.32 -7.35 7.07
CA LEU A 113 -10.89 -7.28 5.73
C LEU A 113 -11.73 -8.51 5.44
N GLU A 114 -12.86 -8.32 4.78
CA GLU A 114 -13.65 -9.41 4.23
C GLU A 114 -12.88 -10.17 3.16
N SER A 115 -13.26 -11.43 2.92
CA SER A 115 -12.54 -12.29 1.96
C SER A 115 -12.46 -11.70 0.55
N GLN A 116 -13.47 -10.92 0.14
CA GLN A 116 -13.50 -10.16 -1.11
C GLN A 116 -12.46 -9.04 -1.15
N GLU A 117 -12.40 -8.24 -0.10
CA GLU A 117 -11.50 -7.11 0.05
C GLU A 117 -10.05 -7.60 0.12
N GLN A 118 -9.80 -8.67 0.89
CA GLN A 118 -8.50 -9.35 0.93
C GLN A 118 -8.07 -9.82 -0.46
N PHE A 119 -9.00 -10.32 -1.28
CA PHE A 119 -8.69 -10.78 -2.63
C PHE A 119 -8.29 -9.61 -3.54
N VAL A 120 -9.04 -8.51 -3.53
CA VAL A 120 -8.71 -7.31 -4.30
C VAL A 120 -7.36 -6.72 -3.85
N PHE A 121 -7.12 -6.61 -2.55
CA PHE A 121 -5.83 -6.18 -1.98
C PHE A 121 -4.68 -7.09 -2.41
N SER A 122 -4.90 -8.41 -2.33
CA SER A 122 -3.92 -9.40 -2.77
C SER A 122 -3.60 -9.27 -4.25
N CYS A 123 -4.61 -8.99 -5.09
CA CYS A 123 -4.36 -8.73 -6.50
C CYS A 123 -3.49 -7.47 -6.65
N GLN A 124 -3.88 -6.35 -6.05
CA GLN A 124 -3.18 -5.08 -6.22
C GLN A 124 -1.72 -5.09 -5.71
N TYR A 125 -1.44 -5.76 -4.58
CA TYR A 125 -0.15 -5.66 -3.89
C TYR A 125 0.70 -6.93 -3.93
N TRP A 126 0.13 -8.11 -4.17
CA TRP A 126 0.85 -9.38 -3.99
C TRP A 126 1.01 -10.18 -5.26
N ARG A 127 2.22 -10.70 -5.49
CA ARG A 127 2.45 -11.65 -6.58
C ARG A 127 1.90 -13.04 -6.24
N GLY A 128 0.99 -13.54 -7.09
CA GLY A 128 0.65 -14.95 -7.39
C GLY A 128 0.45 -15.95 -6.24
N ARG A 129 1.47 -16.18 -5.40
CA ARG A 129 1.47 -17.20 -4.34
C ARG A 129 0.45 -16.92 -3.24
N LYS A 130 0.24 -15.65 -2.90
CA LYS A 130 -0.71 -15.27 -1.85
C LYS A 130 -2.14 -15.04 -2.35
N ILE A 131 -2.32 -14.82 -3.67
CA ILE A 131 -3.62 -14.59 -4.31
C ILE A 131 -4.52 -15.84 -4.25
N ILE A 132 -4.00 -17.01 -4.65
CA ILE A 132 -4.81 -18.24 -4.77
C ILE A 132 -5.39 -18.71 -3.41
N PRO A 133 -4.62 -18.74 -2.30
CA PRO A 133 -5.17 -19.07 -1.00
C PRO A 133 -6.33 -18.16 -0.59
N VAL A 134 -6.19 -16.84 -0.79
CA VAL A 134 -7.24 -15.86 -0.48
C VAL A 134 -8.46 -16.09 -1.37
N PHE A 135 -8.26 -16.28 -2.68
CA PHE A 135 -9.36 -16.57 -3.61
C PHE A 135 -10.16 -17.81 -3.19
N ARG A 136 -9.48 -18.86 -2.71
CA ARG A 136 -10.12 -20.12 -2.27
C ARG A 136 -10.92 -19.99 -0.97
N LYS A 137 -10.61 -19.01 -0.12
CA LYS A 137 -11.37 -18.75 1.12
C LYS A 137 -12.74 -18.12 0.84
N MET A 138 -12.90 -17.45 -0.31
CA MET A 138 -14.18 -16.86 -0.70
C MET A 138 -15.24 -17.95 -0.97
N ASN A 139 -16.50 -17.65 -0.66
CA ASN A 139 -17.61 -18.54 -0.97
C ASN A 139 -17.79 -18.71 -2.50
N TYR A 140 -18.59 -19.70 -2.90
CA TYR A 140 -18.76 -20.03 -4.32
C TYR A 140 -19.32 -18.86 -5.12
N GLU A 141 -20.40 -18.24 -4.66
CA GLU A 141 -21.10 -17.13 -5.33
C GLU A 141 -20.16 -15.95 -5.58
N THR A 142 -19.42 -15.54 -4.56
CA THR A 142 -18.41 -14.49 -4.64
C THR A 142 -17.35 -14.82 -5.68
N ARG A 143 -16.84 -16.05 -5.69
CA ARG A 143 -15.84 -16.45 -6.70
C ARG A 143 -16.42 -16.40 -8.10
N GLN A 144 -17.66 -16.84 -8.31
CA GLN A 144 -18.29 -16.76 -9.63
C GLN A 144 -18.49 -15.31 -10.06
N HIS A 145 -18.94 -14.44 -9.15
CA HIS A 145 -19.01 -13.01 -9.40
C HIS A 145 -17.68 -12.49 -9.94
N PHE A 146 -16.56 -12.74 -9.24
CA PHE A 146 -15.25 -12.31 -9.73
C PHE A 146 -14.85 -12.95 -11.06
N LEU A 147 -15.26 -14.18 -11.33
CA LEU A 147 -14.94 -14.89 -12.56
C LEU A 147 -15.83 -14.48 -13.74
N GLU A 148 -17.00 -13.89 -13.53
CA GLU A 148 -17.94 -13.49 -14.56
C GLU A 148 -17.89 -11.98 -14.84
N GLU A 149 -17.54 -11.21 -13.81
CA GLU A 149 -17.49 -9.75 -13.85
C GLU A 149 -16.45 -9.21 -14.84
N ARG A 150 -16.83 -8.10 -15.48
CA ARG A 150 -15.93 -7.27 -16.29
C ARG A 150 -15.41 -6.15 -15.40
N PHE A 151 -14.17 -6.28 -14.94
CA PHE A 151 -13.50 -5.22 -14.18
C PHE A 151 -13.10 -4.08 -15.11
N GLU A 152 -14.03 -3.17 -15.39
CA GLU A 152 -13.75 -1.93 -16.10
C GLU A 152 -12.90 -1.01 -15.20
N GLY A 153 -11.78 -0.52 -15.70
CA GLY A 153 -10.88 0.37 -14.97
C GLY A 153 -9.88 -0.28 -14.01
N ASN A 154 -9.94 -1.60 -13.75
CA ASN A 154 -8.92 -2.32 -12.97
C ASN A 154 -8.27 -3.45 -13.79
N GLU A 155 -7.38 -3.05 -14.70
CA GLU A 155 -6.70 -4.00 -15.60
C GLU A 155 -5.85 -5.03 -14.84
N HIS A 156 -5.37 -4.66 -13.64
CA HIS A 156 -4.63 -5.59 -12.79
C HIS A 156 -5.52 -6.75 -12.31
N LEU A 157 -6.65 -6.43 -11.69
CA LEU A 157 -7.62 -7.42 -11.21
C LEU A 157 -8.13 -8.30 -12.36
N LYS A 158 -8.44 -7.69 -13.51
CA LYS A 158 -8.82 -8.40 -14.73
C LYS A 158 -7.78 -9.43 -15.18
N ASN A 159 -6.50 -9.05 -15.18
CA ASN A 159 -5.41 -9.96 -15.55
C ASN A 159 -5.24 -11.10 -14.55
N VAL A 160 -5.36 -10.84 -13.25
CA VAL A 160 -5.31 -11.87 -12.21
C VAL A 160 -6.47 -12.85 -12.37
N VAL A 161 -7.70 -12.36 -12.52
CA VAL A 161 -8.89 -13.20 -12.71
C VAL A 161 -8.77 -14.06 -13.97
N LYS A 162 -8.32 -13.47 -15.09
CA LYS A 162 -8.03 -14.23 -16.32
C LYS A 162 -7.03 -15.36 -16.07
N TRP A 163 -5.94 -15.07 -15.37
CA TRP A 163 -4.95 -16.09 -15.01
C TRP A 163 -5.54 -17.21 -14.13
N ILE A 164 -6.42 -16.87 -13.18
CA ILE A 164 -7.12 -17.87 -12.35
C ILE A 164 -8.01 -18.77 -13.23
N ARG A 165 -8.76 -18.21 -14.18
CA ARG A 165 -9.58 -18.98 -15.15
C ARG A 165 -8.72 -19.94 -15.96
N ASP A 166 -7.62 -19.44 -16.53
CA ASP A 166 -6.71 -20.22 -17.35
C ASP A 166 -6.11 -21.40 -16.57
N LYS A 167 -5.70 -21.17 -15.31
CA LYS A 167 -5.22 -22.25 -14.43
C LYS A 167 -6.28 -23.30 -14.14
N LYS A 168 -7.54 -22.89 -13.91
CA LYS A 168 -8.65 -23.81 -13.65
C LYS A 168 -8.97 -24.68 -14.87
N ALA A 169 -8.80 -24.15 -16.08
CA ALA A 169 -8.99 -24.88 -17.33
C ALA A 169 -7.90 -25.92 -17.65
N GLY A 170 -6.90 -26.10 -16.77
CA GLY A 170 -5.79 -27.02 -17.01
C GLY A 170 -4.83 -26.56 -18.10
N ASN A 171 -4.95 -25.31 -18.57
CA ASN A 171 -4.01 -24.71 -19.51
C ASN A 171 -2.66 -24.51 -18.81
N LYS A 172 -1.75 -25.47 -18.95
CA LYS A 172 -0.36 -25.42 -18.48
C LYS A 172 0.52 -24.44 -19.27
N ARG A 173 -0.04 -23.35 -19.82
CA ARG A 173 0.83 -22.27 -20.26
C ARG A 173 1.52 -21.76 -19.01
N ASP A 174 2.85 -21.74 -19.02
CA ASP A 174 3.68 -21.09 -18.01
C ASP A 174 3.42 -19.58 -18.05
N CYS A 175 2.22 -19.17 -17.68
CA CYS A 175 1.91 -17.79 -17.33
C CYS A 175 2.57 -17.55 -15.98
N LYS A 176 3.89 -17.38 -16.02
CA LYS A 176 4.64 -16.72 -14.98
C LYS A 176 4.02 -15.33 -14.85
N LEU A 177 3.06 -15.18 -13.94
CA LEU A 177 2.53 -13.88 -13.51
C LEU A 177 3.69 -12.90 -13.29
N SER A 178 4.83 -13.37 -12.79
CA SER A 178 6.04 -12.56 -12.61
C SER A 178 6.55 -11.82 -13.86
N HIS A 179 6.28 -12.30 -15.08
CA HIS A 179 6.71 -11.63 -16.32
C HIS A 179 5.72 -10.56 -16.80
N CYS A 180 4.40 -10.81 -16.77
CA CYS A 180 3.40 -9.81 -17.16
C CYS A 180 3.30 -8.63 -16.19
N TRP A 181 3.69 -8.81 -14.94
CA TRP A 181 3.62 -7.75 -13.92
C TRP A 181 4.63 -6.61 -14.16
N CYS A 182 5.65 -6.85 -14.99
CA CYS A 182 6.63 -5.81 -15.34
C CYS A 182 6.21 -4.98 -16.58
N THR A 183 5.26 -5.46 -17.40
CA THR A 183 4.98 -4.86 -18.72
C THR A 183 3.59 -4.25 -18.87
N SER A 184 2.66 -4.49 -17.92
CA SER A 184 1.23 -4.18 -18.11
C SER A 184 0.74 -2.88 -17.46
N PHE A 185 1.61 -2.12 -16.80
CA PHE A 185 1.27 -0.75 -16.40
C PHE A 185 1.43 0.14 -17.63
N THR A 186 0.37 0.36 -18.40
CA THR A 186 0.33 1.47 -19.37
C THR A 186 0.04 2.76 -18.60
N TRP A 187 0.93 3.71 -18.79
CA TRP A 187 1.19 4.87 -17.94
C TRP A 187 0.37 6.08 -18.38
N THR A 188 -0.73 6.37 -17.70
CA THR A 188 -1.48 7.62 -17.95
C THR A 188 -1.52 8.56 -16.75
N ASP A 189 -0.93 8.20 -15.61
CA ASP A 189 -0.88 9.07 -14.44
C ASP A 189 0.57 9.29 -13.96
N VAL A 190 1.10 10.48 -14.27
CA VAL A 190 2.49 10.89 -14.00
C VAL A 190 2.76 10.99 -12.49
N SER A 191 1.71 11.13 -11.65
CA SER A 191 1.83 11.23 -10.20
C SER A 191 2.22 9.91 -9.51
N LEU A 192 1.86 8.76 -10.11
CA LEU A 192 2.20 7.42 -9.62
C LEU A 192 3.59 6.95 -10.07
N HIS A 193 4.16 7.59 -11.10
CA HIS A 193 5.39 7.16 -11.77
C HIS A 193 6.65 7.26 -10.87
N SER A 194 6.80 8.35 -10.11
CA SER A 194 7.96 8.51 -9.21
C SER A 194 7.89 7.58 -7.99
N ARG A 195 6.66 7.23 -7.56
CA ARG A 195 6.39 6.50 -6.31
C ARG A 195 6.44 4.96 -6.47
N PHE A 196 6.13 4.43 -7.65
CA PHE A 196 6.22 2.99 -7.92
C PHE A 196 7.65 2.49 -8.19
N LEU A 197 8.54 3.36 -8.67
CA LEU A 197 9.93 3.01 -8.97
C LEU A 197 10.73 2.57 -7.73
N GLY A 198 10.35 3.03 -6.53
CA GLY A 198 10.96 2.59 -5.27
C GLY A 198 10.66 1.13 -4.92
N CYS A 199 9.42 0.67 -5.16
CA CYS A 199 8.99 -0.71 -4.86
C CYS A 199 9.55 -1.74 -5.87
N LEU A 200 9.68 -1.35 -7.14
CA LEU A 200 10.22 -2.23 -8.19
C LEU A 200 11.70 -2.59 -7.96
N GLN A 201 12.50 -1.70 -7.35
CA GLN A 201 13.95 -1.92 -7.20
C GLN A 201 14.32 -2.99 -6.17
N GLN A 202 13.50 -3.21 -5.14
CA GLN A 202 13.76 -4.21 -4.11
C GLN A 202 13.44 -5.63 -4.61
N ASP A 203 12.34 -5.78 -5.34
CA ASP A 203 11.87 -7.08 -5.86
C ASP A 203 12.57 -7.53 -7.14
N HIS A 204 13.12 -6.61 -7.94
CA HIS A 204 13.92 -6.96 -9.12
C HIS A 204 15.24 -7.64 -8.70
N ARG A 205 15.81 -7.26 -7.54
CA ARG A 205 16.99 -7.94 -6.97
C ARG A 205 16.68 -9.36 -6.51
N GLU A 206 15.55 -9.62 -5.85
CA GLU A 206 15.18 -10.99 -5.46
C GLU A 206 14.89 -11.89 -6.67
N CYS A 207 14.33 -11.31 -7.75
CA CYS A 207 14.10 -12.04 -9.00
C CYS A 207 15.43 -12.40 -9.69
N LEU A 208 16.38 -11.46 -9.76
CA LEU A 208 17.71 -11.68 -10.33
C LEU A 208 18.54 -12.64 -9.48
N LEU A 209 18.56 -12.49 -8.15
CA LEU A 209 19.29 -13.37 -7.23
C LEU A 209 18.82 -14.83 -7.34
N ARG A 210 17.51 -15.06 -7.56
CA ARG A 210 16.98 -16.42 -7.80
C ARG A 210 17.37 -17.01 -9.15
N GLN A 211 17.70 -16.19 -10.15
CA GLN A 211 18.22 -16.67 -11.43
C GLN A 211 19.72 -16.97 -11.35
N THR A 212 20.48 -16.28 -10.51
CA THR A 212 21.93 -16.48 -10.35
C THR A 212 22.29 -17.64 -9.42
N VAL A 213 21.42 -18.02 -8.49
CA VAL A 213 21.63 -19.16 -7.56
C VAL A 213 21.18 -20.50 -8.15
N LEU A 214 20.49 -20.49 -9.31
CA LEU A 214 19.97 -21.68 -10.00
C LEU A 214 20.60 -21.88 -11.39
N ALA A 215 21.70 -21.20 -11.69
CA ALA A 215 22.56 -21.42 -12.86
C ALA A 215 23.95 -21.85 -12.37
#